data_AF-A0A5F0LQA1-F1
#
_entry.id   AF-A0A5F0LQA1-F1
#
_cell.length_a   1.000
_cell.length_b   1.000
_cell.length_c   1.000
_cell.angle_alpha   90.00
_cell.angle_beta   90.00
_cell.angle_gamma   90.00
#
_symmetry.space_group_name_H-M   'P 1'
#
loop_
_entity.id
_entity.type
_entity.pdbx_description
1 polymer ?
#
loop_
_entity_poly.entity_id
_entity_poly.type
_entity_poly.pdbx_seq_one_letter_code
_entity_poly.pdbx_strand_id
1 'polypeptide(L)' 'MFKRLLVAVRGGFLMKLWLAAMLTISLTPASASAEEYLAPEAAFRFSAVMVDAGTLQITYAIADGYYM' A
#
# COMPACT_ATOMS: atom_id res chain seq x y z
N MET A 1 44.11 -14.51 -27.56
CA MET A 1 43.92 -14.99 -26.17
C MET A 1 43.37 -13.92 -25.22
N PHE A 2 43.79 -12.65 -25.31
CA PHE A 2 43.35 -11.55 -24.41
C PHE A 2 41.86 -11.16 -24.43
N LYS A 3 41.12 -11.42 -25.52
CA LYS A 3 39.70 -11.02 -25.64
C LYS A 3 38.78 -11.78 -24.66
N ARG A 4 39.13 -13.02 -24.27
CA ARG A 4 38.33 -13.83 -23.33
C ARG A 4 38.50 -13.37 -21.87
N LEU A 5 39.66 -12.81 -21.53
CA LEU A 5 39.96 -12.28 -20.20
C LEU A 5 39.19 -10.98 -19.94
N LEU A 6 39.10 -10.10 -20.95
CA LEU A 6 38.32 -8.86 -20.87
C LEU A 6 36.81 -9.14 -20.75
N VAL A 7 36.31 -10.17 -21.44
CA VAL A 7 34.90 -10.59 -21.37
C VAL A 7 34.57 -11.24 -20.02
N ALA A 8 35.49 -12.04 -19.44
CA ALA A 8 35.29 -12.63 -18.11
C ALA A 8 35.29 -11.58 -16.99
N VAL A 9 36.18 -10.57 -17.06
CA VAL A 9 36.20 -9.43 -16.13
C VAL A 9 34.93 -8.59 -16.27
N ARG A 10 34.47 -8.34 -17.50
CA ARG A 10 33.19 -7.65 -17.78
C ARG A 10 31.98 -8.45 -17.31
N GLY A 11 31.97 -9.77 -17.50
CA GLY A 11 30.89 -10.66 -17.07
C GLY A 11 30.81 -10.83 -15.56
N GLY A 12 31.95 -10.94 -14.87
CA GLY A 12 32.00 -10.96 -13.40
C GLY A 12 31.63 -9.61 -12.79
N PHE A 13 31.97 -8.50 -13.44
CA PHE A 13 31.55 -7.16 -13.03
C PHE A 13 30.03 -6.98 -13.24
N LEU A 14 29.49 -7.39 -14.38
CA LEU A 14 28.05 -7.40 -14.64
C LEU A 14 27.31 -8.28 -13.62
N MET A 15 27.82 -9.47 -13.32
CA MET A 15 27.25 -10.36 -12.31
C MET A 15 27.22 -9.70 -10.92
N LYS A 16 28.29 -9.01 -10.52
CA LYS A 16 28.35 -8.27 -9.25
C LYS A 16 27.38 -7.09 -9.23
N LEU A 17 27.21 -6.38 -10.34
CA LEU A 17 26.20 -5.32 -10.48
C LEU A 17 24.78 -5.88 -10.36
N TRP A 18 24.52 -7.04 -10.97
CA TRP A 18 23.24 -7.74 -10.86
C TRP A 18 22.96 -8.20 -9.43
N LEU A 19 23.95 -8.79 -8.75
CA LEU A 19 23.84 -9.18 -7.34
C LEU A 19 23.64 -7.97 -6.42
N ALA A 20 24.35 -6.87 -6.67
CA ALA A 20 24.17 -5.62 -5.92
C ALA A 20 22.76 -5.03 -6.13
N ALA A 21 22.26 -5.01 -7.37
CA ALA A 21 20.91 -4.54 -7.68
C ALA A 21 19.82 -5.42 -7.03
N MET A 22 19.98 -6.74 -7.08
CA MET A 22 19.08 -7.68 -6.38
C MET A 22 19.12 -7.47 -4.87
N LEU A 23 20.30 -7.25 -4.30
CA LEU A 23 20.46 -6.99 -2.87
C LEU A 23 19.76 -5.68 -2.48
N THR A 24 19.89 -4.61 -3.28
CA THR A 24 19.22 -3.33 -3.00
C THR A 24 17.69 -3.42 -3.06
N ILE A 25 17.14 -4.26 -3.93
CA ILE A 25 15.68 -4.48 -4.04
C ILE A 25 15.17 -5.30 -2.84
N SER A 26 15.97 -6.22 -2.31
CA SER A 26 15.59 -7.01 -1.12
C SER A 26 15.62 -6.18 0.18
N LEU A 27 16.34 -5.05 0.19
CA LEU A 27 16.43 -4.16 1.35
C LEU A 27 15.47 -2.98 1.31
N THR A 28 14.68 -2.78 0.25
CA THR A 28 13.63 -1.76 0.27
C THR A 28 12.57 -2.16 1.30
N PRO A 29 12.36 -1.36 2.36
CA PRO A 29 11.28 -1.64 3.30
C PRO A 29 9.98 -1.62 2.52
N ALA A 30 9.24 -2.73 2.57
CA ALA A 30 7.86 -2.74 2.12
C ALA A 30 7.11 -1.77 3.02
N SER A 31 6.86 -0.55 2.54
CA SER A 31 5.93 0.37 3.15
C SER A 31 4.55 -0.24 3.00
N ALA A 32 4.21 -1.15 3.91
CA ALA A 32 2.83 -1.48 4.19
C ALA A 32 2.23 -0.17 4.68
N SER A 33 1.49 0.51 3.81
CA SER A 33 0.57 1.54 4.23
C SER A 33 -0.39 0.84 5.18
N ALA A 34 -0.10 0.88 6.48
CA ALA A 34 -1.10 0.66 7.48
C ALA A 34 -2.08 1.80 7.24
N GLU A 35 -3.10 1.57 6.41
CA GLU A 35 -4.18 2.52 6.27
C GLU A 35 -4.67 2.76 7.69
N GLU A 36 -4.49 4.00 8.14
CA GLU A 36 -4.82 4.37 9.50
C GLU A 36 -6.33 4.31 9.59
N TYR A 37 -6.82 3.16 10.05
CA TYR A 37 -8.25 2.90 10.14
C TYR A 37 -8.87 3.97 11.01
N LEU A 38 -9.91 4.59 10.48
CA LEU A 38 -10.68 5.55 11.23
C LEU A 38 -11.36 4.83 12.39
N ALA A 39 -11.48 5.53 13.52
CA ALA A 39 -12.33 5.07 14.60
C ALA A 39 -13.76 4.87 14.07
N PRO A 40 -14.52 3.87 14.58
CA PRO A 40 -15.86 3.57 14.11
C PRO A 40 -16.80 4.78 14.06
N GLU A 41 -16.68 5.69 15.03
CA GLU A 41 -17.50 6.90 15.14
C GLU A 41 -17.20 7.91 14.01
N ALA A 42 -15.97 7.89 13.47
CA ALA A 42 -15.57 8.70 12.33
C ALA A 42 -15.90 8.02 10.98
N ALA A 43 -15.75 6.69 10.92
CA ALA A 43 -16.06 5.90 9.73
C ALA A 43 -17.57 5.76 9.48
N PHE A 44 -18.38 5.68 10.55
CA PHE A 44 -19.81 5.40 10.49
C PHE A 44 -20.58 6.38 11.39
N ARG A 45 -21.02 7.50 10.82
CA ARG A 45 -21.82 8.48 11.56
C ARG A 45 -23.30 8.21 11.40
N PHE A 46 -23.91 7.75 12.48
CA PHE A 46 -25.35 7.54 12.59
C PHE A 46 -26.07 8.82 12.98
N SER A 47 -27.24 9.04 12.36
CA SER A 47 -28.20 10.05 12.79
C SER A 47 -29.62 9.55 12.55
N ALA A 48 -30.53 9.96 13.42
CA ALA A 48 -31.95 9.67 13.26
C ALA A 48 -32.77 10.88 13.68
N VAL A 49 -33.79 11.19 12.87
CA VAL A 49 -34.70 12.31 13.11
C VAL A 49 -36.14 11.88 12.81
N MET A 50 -37.07 12.31 13.64
CA MET A 50 -38.50 12.21 13.35
C MET A 50 -38.85 13.29 12.33
N VAL A 51 -39.27 12.88 11.14
CA VAL A 51 -39.69 13.84 10.08
C VAL A 51 -41.18 14.14 10.14
N ASP A 52 -41.96 13.22 10.72
CA ASP A 52 -43.36 13.39 11.08
C ASP A 52 -43.76 12.42 12.21
N ALA A 53 -45.03 12.40 12.61
CA ALA A 53 -45.53 11.60 13.73
C ALA A 53 -45.45 10.07 13.53
N GLY A 54 -45.31 9.59 12.30
CA GLY A 54 -45.23 8.17 11.96
C GLY A 54 -43.92 7.76 11.29
N THR A 55 -43.06 8.70 10.93
CA THR A 55 -41.87 8.43 10.14
C THR A 55 -40.59 8.85 10.86
N LEU A 56 -39.76 7.85 11.18
CA LEU A 56 -38.39 8.03 11.62
C LEU A 56 -37.46 7.90 10.42
N GLN A 57 -36.71 8.96 10.10
CA GLN A 57 -35.66 8.90 9.10
C GLN A 57 -34.33 8.55 9.77
N ILE A 58 -33.68 7.52 9.24
CA ILE A 58 -32.33 7.11 9.66
C ILE A 58 -31.35 7.46 8.55
N THR A 59 -30.17 7.94 8.91
CA THR A 59 -29.10 8.27 7.96
C THR A 59 -27.76 7.82 8.52
N TYR A 60 -27.01 7.07 7.71
CA TYR A 60 -25.63 6.69 7.95
C TYR A 60 -24.73 7.44 6.97
N ALA A 61 -23.86 8.29 7.48
CA ALA A 61 -22.77 8.88 6.70
C ALA A 61 -21.53 7.99 6.86
N ILE A 62 -21.15 7.31 5.79
CA ILE A 62 -20.03 6.36 5.77
C ILE A 62 -18.84 7.02 5.08
N ALA A 63 -17.65 6.90 5.67
CA ALA A 63 -16.42 7.46 5.10
C ALA A 63 -16.00 6.73 3.81
N ASP A 64 -15.23 7.41 2.96
CA ASP A 64 -14.75 6.84 1.70
C ASP A 64 -13.92 5.58 1.93
N GLY A 65 -14.18 4.53 1.15
CA GLY A 65 -13.53 3.23 1.30
C GLY A 65 -14.18 2.31 2.36
N TYR A 66 -15.19 2.79 3.09
CA TYR A 66 -15.95 2.00 4.07
C TYR A 66 -17.34 1.63 3.51
N TYR A 67 -17.88 0.50 3.97
CA TYR A 67 -19.17 -0.04 3.56
C TYR A 67 -19.87 -0.75 4.73
N MET A 68 -21.20 -0.91 4.64
CA MET A 68 -22.05 -1.53 5.66
C MET A 68 -22.58 -2.88 5.21
#